data_AF-A0A7S3SXT9-F1
#
_entry.id   AF-A0A7S3SXT9-F1
#
_cell.length_a   1.000
_cell.length_b   1.000
_cell.length_c   1.000
_cell.angle_alpha   90.00
_cell.angle_beta   90.00
_cell.angle_gamma   90.00
#
_symmetry.space_group_name_H-M   'P 1'
#
loop_
_entity.id
_entity.type
_entity.pdbx_description
1 polymer ?
#
loop_
_entity_poly.entity_id
_entity_poly.type
_entity_poly.pdbx_seq_one_letter_code
_entity_poly.pdbx_strand_id
1 'polypeptide(L)'
;LMYYYQGVQDWGWYYPFHYAPCASDLVSLGDFAGGQFELGEPFSPFEQLMAVFPPSSGHALPPSYRQLMVDPYSPIIDFYPIDFADDLNGKKYSWQAVALLPFIDAPRLRAVLRPLRAHLTEEEAARDRFGDTLLFVSSKE
;
A
#
# COMPACT_ATOMS: atom_id res chain seq x y z
N LEU A 1 11.04 -13.44 -7.58
CA LEU A 1 10.81 -14.90 -7.79
C LEU A 1 10.31 -15.60 -6.53
N MET A 2 10.92 -15.34 -5.37
CA MET A 2 10.56 -15.98 -4.09
C MET A 2 9.05 -15.89 -3.77
N TYR A 3 8.39 -14.76 -4.05
CA TYR A 3 6.93 -14.63 -3.86
C TYR A 3 6.11 -15.80 -4.44
N TYR A 4 6.46 -16.27 -5.64
CA TYR A 4 5.74 -17.34 -6.32
C TYR A 4 6.05 -18.74 -5.78
N TYR A 5 7.29 -18.97 -5.34
CA TYR A 5 7.78 -20.32 -5.00
C TYR A 5 7.88 -20.59 -3.49
N GLN A 6 7.94 -19.53 -2.68
CA GLN A 6 8.20 -19.58 -1.24
C GLN A 6 7.25 -18.68 -0.45
N GLY A 7 6.31 -18.01 -1.13
CA GLY A 7 5.41 -17.02 -0.52
C GLY A 7 6.09 -15.66 -0.30
N VAL A 8 5.36 -14.74 0.33
CA VAL A 8 5.85 -13.39 0.65
C VAL A 8 7.10 -13.49 1.52
N GLN A 9 8.16 -12.77 1.13
CA GLN A 9 9.40 -12.70 1.90
C GLN A 9 9.55 -11.41 2.68
N ASP A 10 8.80 -10.37 2.30
CA ASP A 10 8.81 -9.04 2.90
C ASP A 10 7.51 -8.33 2.50
N TRP A 11 6.69 -7.97 3.49
CA TRP A 11 5.44 -7.22 3.29
C TRP A 11 5.67 -5.73 3.02
N GLY A 12 6.82 -5.19 3.41
CA GLY A 12 7.18 -3.78 3.25
C GLY A 12 8.08 -3.48 2.05
N TRP A 13 8.70 -4.50 1.44
CA TRP A 13 9.56 -4.32 0.28
C TRP A 13 8.79 -3.78 -0.91
N TYR A 14 9.35 -2.76 -1.55
CA TYR A 14 8.88 -2.22 -2.81
C TYR A 14 10.06 -1.72 -3.65
N TYR A 15 9.83 -1.51 -4.95
CA TYR A 15 10.81 -0.91 -5.85
C TYR A 15 10.61 0.62 -5.85
N PRO A 16 11.53 1.43 -5.30
CA PRO A 16 11.30 2.84 -4.99
C PRO A 16 11.56 3.77 -6.19
N PHE A 17 11.29 3.31 -7.40
CA PHE A 17 11.43 4.09 -8.63
C PHE A 17 10.26 3.80 -9.56
N HIS A 18 9.77 4.83 -10.26
CA HIS A 18 8.69 4.67 -11.24
C HIS A 18 9.12 3.96 -12.53
N TYR A 19 10.43 3.88 -12.79
CA TYR A 19 10.98 3.34 -14.04
C TYR A 19 12.02 2.25 -13.78
N ALA A 20 12.07 1.29 -14.71
CA ALA A 20 13.14 0.31 -14.75
C ALA A 20 14.44 0.94 -15.27
N PRO A 21 15.62 0.46 -14.82
CA PRO A 21 16.90 0.89 -15.38
C PRO A 21 17.07 0.40 -16.82
N CYS A 22 18.00 1.01 -17.55
CA CYS A 22 18.41 0.49 -18.86
C CYS A 22 19.16 -0.84 -18.68
N ALA A 23 18.99 -1.77 -19.64
CA ALA A 23 19.68 -3.06 -19.58
C ALA A 23 21.20 -2.92 -19.63
N SER A 24 21.73 -1.87 -20.26
CA SER A 24 23.16 -1.53 -20.26
C SER A 24 23.72 -1.22 -18.88
N ASP A 25 22.88 -0.78 -17.95
CA ASP A 25 23.27 -0.39 -16.60
C ASP A 25 23.22 -1.59 -15.63
N LEU A 26 22.59 -2.70 -16.05
CA LEU A 26 22.48 -3.95 -15.31
C LEU A 26 23.76 -4.79 -15.44
N VAL A 27 24.89 -4.20 -15.12
CA VAL A 27 26.21 -4.85 -15.08
C VAL A 27 26.54 -5.33 -13.68
N SER A 28 27.46 -6.28 -13.55
CA SER A 28 27.96 -6.80 -12.26
C SER A 28 26.88 -7.36 -11.32
N LEU A 29 25.75 -7.84 -11.86
CA LEU A 29 24.69 -8.47 -11.06
C LEU A 29 25.15 -9.74 -10.32
N GLY A 30 26.24 -10.38 -10.76
CA GLY A 30 26.83 -11.53 -10.05
C GLY A 30 27.44 -11.17 -8.70
N ASP A 31 27.81 -9.90 -8.50
CA ASP A 31 28.35 -9.40 -7.23
C ASP A 31 27.22 -8.97 -6.27
N PHE A 32 25.99 -8.89 -6.77
CA PHE A 32 24.82 -8.60 -5.95
C PHE A 32 24.48 -9.83 -5.10
N ALA A 33 24.72 -9.73 -3.79
CA ALA A 33 24.45 -10.78 -2.82
C ALA A 33 22.96 -11.13 -2.65
N GLY A 34 22.07 -10.52 -3.45
CA GLY A 34 20.62 -10.61 -3.31
C GLY A 34 20.04 -9.49 -2.45
N GLY A 35 18.72 -9.34 -2.52
CA GLY A 35 18.00 -8.47 -1.59
C GLY A 35 18.02 -9.07 -0.19
N GLN A 36 18.25 -8.23 0.82
CA GLN A 36 17.93 -8.57 2.20
C GLN A 36 16.43 -8.28 2.39
N PHE A 37 15.70 -9.29 2.83
CA PHE A 37 14.25 -9.24 3.01
C PHE A 37 13.92 -9.50 4.47
N GLU A 38 13.05 -8.68 5.04
CA GLU A 38 12.51 -8.88 6.38
C GLU A 38 11.01 -9.11 6.26
N LEU A 39 10.51 -10.27 6.72
CA LEU A 39 9.11 -10.63 6.49
C LEU A 39 8.14 -9.52 6.91
N GLY A 40 8.38 -8.91 8.06
CA GLY A 40 7.52 -7.85 8.59
C GLY A 40 6.09 -8.34 8.83
N GLU A 41 5.14 -7.41 8.76
CA GLU A 41 3.71 -7.69 8.89
C GLU A 41 2.93 -7.00 7.78
N PRO A 42 1.83 -7.60 7.30
CA PRO A 42 0.93 -6.91 6.38
C PRO A 42 0.35 -5.66 7.04
N PHE A 43 -0.01 -4.67 6.23
CA PHE A 43 -0.87 -3.60 6.70
C PHE A 43 -2.21 -4.17 7.18
N SER A 44 -2.80 -3.54 8.20
CA SER A 44 -4.21 -3.76 8.50
C SER A 44 -5.09 -3.28 7.34
N PRO A 45 -6.37 -3.71 7.27
CA PRO A 45 -7.29 -3.26 6.24
C PRO A 45 -7.33 -1.73 6.10
N PHE A 46 -7.41 -0.96 7.19
CA PHE A 46 -7.44 0.50 7.12
C PHE A 46 -6.08 1.14 6.84
N GLU A 47 -4.98 0.56 7.33
CA GLU A 47 -3.64 1.02 6.93
C GLU A 47 -3.45 0.91 5.40
N GLN A 48 -3.86 -0.22 4.82
CA GLN A 48 -3.81 -0.45 3.37
C GLN A 48 -4.74 0.50 2.62
N LEU A 49 -5.98 0.71 3.09
CA LEU A 49 -6.90 1.64 2.45
C LEU A 49 -6.36 3.08 2.46
N MET A 50 -5.75 3.52 3.56
CA MET A 50 -5.09 4.83 3.61
C MET A 50 -3.88 4.92 2.68
N ALA A 51 -3.15 3.81 2.47
CA ALA A 51 -2.01 3.79 1.55
C ALA A 51 -2.40 3.75 0.06
N VAL A 52 -3.62 3.33 -0.27
CA VAL A 52 -4.05 3.07 -1.66
C VAL A 52 -5.11 4.04 -2.17
N PHE A 53 -6.03 4.48 -1.32
CA PHE A 53 -7.18 5.25 -1.79
C PHE A 53 -6.84 6.72 -2.03
N PRO A 54 -7.40 7.32 -3.10
CA PRO A 54 -7.45 8.77 -3.22
C PRO A 54 -8.51 9.35 -2.26
N PRO A 55 -8.44 10.66 -1.93
CA PRO A 55 -9.42 11.32 -1.05
C PRO A 55 -10.88 11.16 -1.49
N SER A 56 -11.14 11.05 -2.80
CA SER A 56 -12.47 10.84 -3.37
C SER A 56 -13.12 9.52 -2.92
N SER A 57 -12.32 8.51 -2.59
CA SER A 57 -12.77 7.22 -2.06
C SER A 57 -12.81 7.16 -0.53
N GLY A 58 -12.65 8.30 0.16
CA GLY A 58 -12.62 8.36 1.62
C GLY A 58 -13.91 7.92 2.32
N HIS A 59 -15.02 7.75 1.60
CA HIS A 59 -16.27 7.22 2.15
C HIS A 59 -16.18 5.77 2.64
N ALA A 60 -15.16 5.02 2.21
CA ALA A 60 -14.91 3.65 2.66
C ALA A 60 -14.17 3.57 4.01
N LEU A 61 -13.66 4.70 4.50
CA LEU A 61 -12.84 4.82 5.71
C LEU A 61 -13.65 5.44 6.86
N PRO A 62 -13.25 5.18 8.13
CA PRO A 62 -13.76 5.91 9.28
C PRO A 62 -13.63 7.44 9.09
N PRO A 63 -14.55 8.26 9.62
CA PRO A 63 -14.49 9.72 9.47
C PRO A 63 -13.15 10.34 9.91
N SER A 64 -12.55 9.84 11.00
CA SER A 64 -11.27 10.30 11.53
C SER A 64 -10.09 10.03 10.59
N TYR A 65 -10.14 8.92 9.84
CA TYR A 65 -9.12 8.53 8.86
C TYR A 65 -9.29 9.35 7.59
N ARG A 66 -10.54 9.46 7.11
CA ARG A 66 -10.89 10.27 5.94
C ARG A 66 -10.42 11.72 6.08
N GLN A 67 -10.53 12.31 7.27
CA GLN A 67 -10.10 13.69 7.49
C GLN A 67 -8.60 13.89 7.21
N LEU A 68 -7.76 12.90 7.50
CA LEU A 68 -6.31 12.97 7.25
C LEU A 68 -5.96 13.09 5.76
N MET A 69 -6.87 12.73 4.86
CA MET A 69 -6.65 12.78 3.41
C MET A 69 -6.96 14.14 2.80
N VAL A 70 -7.64 15.03 3.55
CA VAL A 70 -8.15 16.31 3.02
C VAL A 70 -7.77 17.51 3.87
N ASP A 71 -7.45 17.31 5.15
CA ASP A 71 -7.04 18.39 6.05
C ASP A 71 -5.65 18.92 5.65
N PRO A 72 -5.50 20.20 5.29
CA PRO A 72 -4.21 20.79 4.93
C PRO A 72 -3.16 20.71 6.06
N TYR A 73 -3.60 20.54 7.31
CA TYR A 73 -2.71 20.40 8.47
C TYR A 73 -2.43 18.94 8.82
N SER A 74 -2.92 17.98 8.03
CA SER A 74 -2.63 16.57 8.22
C SER A 74 -1.12 16.31 8.03
N PRO A 75 -0.47 15.56 8.94
CA PRO A 75 0.97 15.25 8.84
C PRO A 75 1.32 14.31 7.67
N ILE A 76 0.30 13.84 6.93
CA ILE A 76 0.44 12.95 5.77
C ILE A 76 -0.33 13.49 4.55
N ILE A 77 -0.67 14.78 4.53
CA ILE A 77 -1.42 15.38 3.42
C ILE A 77 -0.68 15.27 2.07
N ASP A 78 0.65 15.28 2.10
CA ASP A 78 1.52 15.13 0.94
C ASP A 78 1.43 13.76 0.26
N PHE A 79 0.84 12.76 0.92
CA PHE A 79 0.50 11.47 0.30
C PHE A 79 -0.68 11.55 -0.67
N TYR A 80 -1.50 12.61 -0.59
CA TYR A 80 -2.76 12.70 -1.32
C TYR A 80 -2.79 13.94 -2.23
N PRO A 81 -1.95 14.01 -3.28
CA PRO A 81 -2.02 15.09 -4.24
C PRO A 81 -3.39 15.09 -4.93
N ILE A 82 -3.97 16.29 -5.14
CA ILE A 82 -5.24 16.46 -5.85
C ILE A 82 -5.07 16.09 -7.33
N ASP A 83 -3.96 16.53 -7.92
CA ASP A 83 -3.55 16.25 -9.29
C ASP A 83 -2.14 15.68 -9.29
N PHE A 84 -1.88 14.71 -10.17
CA PHE A 84 -0.56 14.13 -10.40
C PHE A 84 -0.28 14.04 -11.90
N ALA A 85 1.00 13.92 -12.26
CA ALA A 85 1.41 13.83 -13.65
C ALA A 85 1.31 12.39 -14.16
N ASP A 86 0.78 12.24 -15.37
CA ASP A 86 0.79 10.98 -16.12
C ASP A 86 1.87 11.05 -17.21
N ASP A 87 2.81 10.11 -17.19
CA ASP A 87 3.81 9.96 -18.25
C ASP A 87 3.47 8.78 -19.15
N LEU A 88 3.08 9.06 -20.40
CA LEU A 88 2.79 8.02 -21.39
C LEU A 88 4.01 7.14 -21.70
N ASN A 89 5.24 7.65 -21.54
CA ASN A 89 6.48 6.92 -21.80
C ASN A 89 6.45 6.12 -23.12
N GLY A 90 6.04 6.78 -24.20
CA GLY A 90 5.92 6.20 -25.55
C GLY A 90 4.72 5.26 -25.76
N LYS A 91 3.81 5.13 -24.79
CA LYS A 91 2.57 4.35 -24.90
C LYS A 91 1.44 5.15 -25.54
N LYS A 92 0.43 4.43 -26.02
CA LYS A 92 -0.67 4.99 -26.82
C LYS A 92 -1.85 5.46 -25.97
N TYR A 93 -2.11 4.80 -24.85
CA TYR A 93 -3.31 5.01 -24.06
C TYR A 93 -2.96 5.43 -22.63
N SER A 94 -3.77 6.31 -22.02
CA SER A 94 -3.54 6.84 -20.68
C SER A 94 -3.48 5.79 -19.58
N TRP A 95 -4.24 4.69 -19.68
CA TRP A 95 -4.15 3.58 -18.73
C TRP A 95 -2.83 2.79 -18.80
N GLN A 96 -2.00 3.06 -19.80
CA GLN A 96 -0.63 2.56 -19.90
C GLN A 96 0.41 3.59 -19.41
N ALA A 97 -0.03 4.81 -19.09
CA ALA A 97 0.84 5.84 -18.56
C ALA A 97 1.30 5.47 -17.15
N VAL A 98 2.47 5.97 -16.79
CA VAL A 98 3.03 5.90 -15.45
C VAL A 98 2.43 7.05 -14.64
N ALA A 99 1.68 6.71 -13.60
CA ALA A 99 1.19 7.68 -12.62
C ALA A 99 2.33 8.10 -11.69
N LEU A 100 2.75 9.37 -11.77
CA LEU A 100 3.85 9.91 -10.96
C LEU A 100 3.34 10.36 -9.59
N LEU A 101 2.95 9.38 -8.78
CA LEU A 101 2.55 9.57 -7.39
C LEU A 101 3.75 9.47 -6.43
N PRO A 102 3.75 10.22 -5.31
CA PRO A 102 4.72 10.01 -4.25
C PRO A 102 4.56 8.63 -3.63
N PHE A 103 5.66 8.01 -3.24
CA PHE A 103 5.62 6.75 -2.48
C PHE A 103 5.26 7.03 -1.02
N ILE A 104 4.40 6.19 -0.46
CA ILE A 104 3.98 6.28 0.95
C ILE A 104 5.13 5.87 1.87
N ASP A 105 5.45 6.73 2.85
CA ASP A 105 6.28 6.36 4.00
C ASP A 105 5.42 5.57 5.00
N ALA A 106 5.58 4.25 4.96
CA ALA A 106 4.81 3.30 5.77
C ALA A 106 4.98 3.52 7.30
N PRO A 107 6.20 3.68 7.85
CA PRO A 107 6.39 4.07 9.23
C PRO A 107 5.64 5.36 9.62
N ARG A 108 5.71 6.40 8.78
CA ARG A 108 5.02 7.68 9.03
C ARG A 108 3.50 7.51 9.01
N LEU A 109 2.97 6.75 8.06
CA LEU A 109 1.54 6.43 7.99
C LEU A 109 1.08 5.70 9.27
N ARG A 110 1.77 4.61 9.65
CA ARG A 110 1.43 3.83 10.85
C ARG A 110 1.48 4.68 12.12
N ALA A 111 2.46 5.57 12.24
CA ALA A 111 2.59 6.46 13.40
C ALA A 111 1.39 7.40 13.56
N VAL A 112 0.86 7.92 12.45
CA VAL A 112 -0.30 8.83 12.44
C VAL A 112 -1.61 8.09 12.72
N LEU A 113 -1.77 6.87 12.19
CA LEU A 113 -3.01 6.09 12.37
C LEU A 113 -3.11 5.42 13.74
N ARG A 114 -1.99 5.05 14.36
CA ARG A 114 -1.95 4.34 15.65
C ARG A 114 -2.81 4.97 16.76
N PRO A 115 -2.74 6.29 17.06
CA PRO A 115 -3.58 6.89 18.09
C PRO A 115 -5.07 6.90 17.74
N LEU A 116 -5.42 6.90 16.44
CA LEU A 116 -6.81 6.92 15.98
C LEU A 116 -7.51 5.57 16.16
N ARG A 117 -6.77 4.46 16.17
CA ARG A 117 -7.33 3.12 16.41
C ARG A 117 -8.14 3.01 17.70
N ALA A 118 -7.74 3.74 18.75
CA ALA A 118 -8.45 3.74 20.03
C ALA A 118 -9.85 4.39 19.95
N HIS A 119 -10.15 5.13 18.89
CA HIS A 119 -11.40 5.86 18.69
C HIS A 119 -12.32 5.19 17.65
N LEU A 120 -11.92 4.03 17.12
CA LEU A 120 -12.77 3.26 16.22
C LEU A 120 -13.97 2.72 16.97
N THR A 121 -15.13 2.72 16.32
CA THR A 121 -16.29 1.97 16.81
C THR A 121 -16.00 0.47 16.79
N GLU A 122 -16.80 -0.31 17.52
CA GLU A 122 -16.62 -1.76 17.56
C GLU A 122 -16.75 -2.41 16.17
N GLU A 123 -17.65 -1.91 15.33
CA GLU A 123 -17.83 -2.37 13.94
C GLU A 123 -16.62 -2.04 13.07
N GLU A 124 -16.10 -0.81 13.16
CA GLU A 124 -14.91 -0.40 12.42
C GLU A 124 -13.67 -1.17 12.87
N ALA A 125 -13.52 -1.37 14.18
CA ALA A 125 -12.44 -2.18 14.75
C ALA A 125 -12.57 -3.65 14.33
N ALA A 126 -13.79 -4.17 14.11
CA ALA A 126 -13.99 -5.51 13.56
C ALA A 126 -13.56 -5.61 12.09
N ARG A 127 -13.81 -4.57 11.30
CA ARG A 127 -13.37 -4.46 9.91
C ARG A 127 -11.87 -4.26 9.73
N ASP A 128 -11.18 -3.64 10.70
CA ASP A 128 -9.72 -3.43 10.67
C ASP A 128 -8.92 -4.64 11.18
N ARG A 129 -9.57 -5.81 11.34
CA ARG A 129 -8.92 -7.07 11.75
C ARG A 129 -8.79 -8.05 10.60
N PHE A 130 -7.80 -8.93 10.69
CA PHE A 130 -7.71 -10.11 9.85
C PHE A 130 -8.82 -11.11 10.23
N GLY A 131 -9.47 -11.67 9.21
CA GLY A 131 -10.48 -12.71 9.37
C GLY A 131 -9.90 -14.12 9.25
N ASP A 132 -10.73 -15.11 9.52
CA ASP A 132 -10.39 -16.53 9.41
C ASP A 132 -10.83 -17.13 8.08
N THR A 133 -10.11 -18.17 7.64
CA THR A 133 -10.54 -18.99 6.50
C THR A 133 -11.63 -19.95 6.94
N LEU A 134 -12.78 -19.94 6.25
CA LEU A 134 -13.93 -20.80 6.57
C LEU A 134 -14.02 -21.98 5.59
N LEU A 135 -14.22 -23.18 6.12
CA LEU A 135 -14.52 -24.40 5.35
C LEU A 135 -15.94 -24.86 5.66
N PHE A 136 -16.78 -24.93 4.63
CA PHE A 136 -18.16 -25.41 4.76
C PHE A 136 -18.26 -26.83 4.21
N VAL A 137 -18.78 -27.75 5.02
CA VAL A 137 -19.01 -29.15 4.64
C VAL A 137 -20.46 -29.51 4.96
N SER A 138 -21.13 -30.17 4.03
CA SER A 138 -22.49 -30.69 4.26
C SER A 138 -22.45 -31.77 5.34
N SER A 139 -23.33 -31.67 6.34
CA SER A 139 -23.65 -32.80 7.20
C SER A 139 -24.39 -33.83 6.35
N LYS A 140 -23.83 -35.03 6.18
CA LYS A 140 -24.57 -36.15 5.58
C LYS A 140 -25.84 -36.42 6.41
N GLU A 141 -26.97 -36.59 5.72
CA GLU A 141 -28.17 -37.21 6.28
C GLU A 141 -27.92 -38.66 6.70
#